data_AF-A0A1U9NKB2-F1
#
_entry.id   AF-A0A1U9NKB2-F1
#
_cell.length_a   1.000
_cell.length_b   1.000
_cell.length_c   1.000
_cell.angle_alpha   90.00
_cell.angle_beta   90.00
_cell.angle_gamma   90.00
#
_symmetry.space_group_name_H-M   'P 1'
#
loop_
_entity.id
_entity.type
_entity.pdbx_description
1 polymer ?
#
loop_
_entity_poly.entity_id
_entity_poly.type
_entity_poly.pdbx_seq_one_letter_code
_entity_poly.pdbx_strand_id
1 'polypeptide(L)' 'MPKVKIDKNLYKRAEEAAQAEGYSSVDELVIHLIELAVAKSEGGDNADAVEEQLRGLGYIE' A
#
# COMPACT_ATOMS: atom_id res chain seq x y z
N MET A 1 -2.53 22.73 1.73
CA MET A 1 -2.24 21.29 1.51
C MET A 1 -0.73 21.09 1.59
N PRO A 2 -0.25 20.10 2.34
CA PRO A 2 1.18 19.76 2.35
C PRO A 2 1.61 19.28 0.96
N LYS A 3 2.87 19.54 0.59
CA LYS A 3 3.47 19.11 -0.69
C LYS A 3 4.70 18.28 -0.42
N VAL A 4 4.82 17.14 -1.11
CA VAL A 4 6.02 16.29 -1.10
C VAL A 4 6.73 16.47 -2.43
N LYS A 5 8.04 16.74 -2.39
CA LYS A 5 8.87 16.79 -3.60
C LYS A 5 9.31 15.38 -3.96
N ILE A 6 9.11 14.99 -5.21
CA ILE A 6 9.56 13.71 -5.77
C ILE A 6 10.63 14.02 -6.82
N ASP A 7 11.71 13.25 -6.83
CA ASP A 7 12.71 13.34 -7.89
C ASP A 7 12.06 13.09 -9.28
N LYS A 8 12.53 13.82 -10.30
CA LYS A 8 11.92 13.74 -11.65
C LYS A 8 12.04 12.35 -12.28
N ASN A 9 13.17 11.67 -12.09
CA ASN A 9 13.36 10.33 -12.63
C ASN A 9 12.50 9.31 -11.90
N LEU A 10 12.35 9.48 -10.58
CA LEU A 10 11.43 8.66 -9.79
C LEU A 10 9.98 8.90 -10.21
N TYR A 11 9.56 10.14 -10.41
CA TYR A 11 8.21 10.48 -10.85
C TYR A 11 7.86 9.82 -12.19
N LYS A 12 8.78 9.88 -13.17
CA LYS A 12 8.58 9.21 -14.47
C LYS A 12 8.36 7.70 -14.33
N ARG A 13 9.14 7.04 -13.47
CA ARG A 13 8.96 5.59 -13.18
C ARG A 13 7.63 5.33 -12.46
N ALA A 14 7.19 6.26 -11.62
CA ALA A 14 5.89 6.17 -10.96
C ALA A 14 4.73 6.33 -11.95
N GLU A 15 4.86 7.16 -12.99
CA GLU A 15 3.86 7.26 -14.07
C GLU A 15 3.72 5.92 -14.81
N GLU A 16 4.85 5.30 -15.17
CA GLU A 16 4.87 3.99 -15.82
C GLU A 16 4.23 2.90 -14.93
N ALA A 17 4.56 2.89 -13.63
CA ALA A 17 3.99 1.96 -12.67
C ALA A 17 2.48 2.19 -12.46
N ALA A 18 2.06 3.44 -12.29
CA ALA A 18 0.66 3.82 -12.11
C ALA A 18 -0.20 3.34 -13.29
N GLN A 19 0.25 3.58 -14.52
CA GLN A 19 -0.46 3.12 -15.71
C GLN A 19 -0.49 1.59 -15.83
N ALA A 20 0.62 0.91 -15.52
CA ALA A 20 0.70 -0.55 -15.58
C ALA A 20 -0.24 -1.24 -14.59
N GLU A 21 -0.45 -0.63 -13.42
CA GLU A 21 -1.36 -1.14 -12.38
C GLU A 21 -2.80 -0.60 -12.50
N GLY A 22 -3.08 0.23 -13.51
CA GLY A 22 -4.43 0.71 -13.81
C GLY A 22 -4.91 1.91 -12.99
N TYR A 23 -3.99 2.62 -12.32
CA TYR A 23 -4.30 3.88 -11.65
C TYR A 23 -4.53 5.00 -12.66
N SER A 24 -5.40 5.95 -12.31
CA SER A 24 -5.71 7.12 -13.15
C SER A 24 -4.61 8.19 -13.13
N SER A 25 -3.77 8.19 -12.09
CA SER A 25 -2.68 9.16 -11.91
C SER A 25 -1.63 8.69 -10.89
N VAL A 26 -0.45 9.33 -10.90
CA VAL A 26 0.57 9.13 -9.86
C VAL A 26 0.06 9.58 -8.49
N ASP A 27 -0.78 10.62 -8.43
CA ASP A 27 -1.37 11.08 -7.18
C ASP A 27 -2.23 9.99 -6.53
N GLU A 28 -3.06 9.30 -7.31
CA GLU A 28 -3.88 8.17 -6.81
C GLU A 28 -3.00 7.03 -6.28
N LEU A 29 -1.96 6.65 -7.04
CA LEU A 29 -0.99 5.64 -6.61
C LEU A 29 -0.32 6.05 -5.29
N VAL A 30 0.13 7.30 -5.16
CA VAL A 30 0.82 7.79 -3.96
C VAL A 30 -0.11 7.81 -2.75
N ILE A 31 -1.37 8.24 -2.93
CA ILE A 31 -2.38 8.21 -1.86
C ILE A 31 -2.58 6.78 -1.37
N HIS A 32 -2.84 5.83 -2.28
CA HIS A 32 -3.06 4.43 -1.92
C HIS A 32 -1.85 3.81 -1.21
N LEU A 33 -0.63 4.08 -1.67
CA LEU A 33 0.59 3.58 -1.02
C LEU A 33 0.79 4.18 0.39
N ILE A 34 0.45 5.46 0.58
CA ILE A 34 0.50 6.09 1.90
C ILE A 34 -0.54 5.46 2.83
N GLU A 35 -1.77 5.25 2.35
CA GLU A 35 -2.82 4.57 3.12
C GLU A 35 -2.40 3.16 3.55
N LEU A 36 -1.82 2.37 2.64
CA LEU A 36 -1.29 1.03 2.94
C LEU A 36 -0.15 1.08 3.98
N ALA A 37 0.78 2.02 3.85
CA ALA A 37 1.90 2.16 4.77
C ALA A 37 1.45 2.59 6.17
N VAL A 38 0.47 3.48 6.25
CA VAL A 38 -0.16 3.91 7.51
C VAL A 38 -0.91 2.74 8.13
N ALA A 39 -1.77 2.06 7.38
CA ALA A 39 -2.53 0.91 7.87
C ALA A 39 -1.61 -0.22 8.38
N LYS A 40 -0.47 -0.46 7.70
CA LYS A 40 0.54 -1.43 8.15
C LYS A 40 1.22 -1.00 9.46
N SER A 41 1.44 0.30 9.64
CA SER A 41 2.11 0.84 10.83
C SER A 41 1.16 0.96 12.04
N GLU A 42 -0.11 1.27 11.79
CA GLU A 42 -1.17 1.32 12.81
C GLU A 42 -1.66 -0.08 13.20
N GLY A 43 -1.70 -0.99 12.23
CA GLY A 43 -2.10 -2.38 12.40
C GLY A 43 -0.94 -3.32 12.70
N GLY A 44 -0.02 -2.92 13.58
CA GLY A 44 1.08 -3.78 14.06
C GLY A 44 0.61 -5.22 14.27
N ASP A 45 1.28 -6.18 13.64
CA ASP A 45 1.06 -7.63 13.75
C ASP A 45 -0.25 -8.23 13.19
N ASN A 46 -0.95 -7.57 12.25
CA ASN A 46 -2.15 -8.18 11.65
C ASN A 46 -1.88 -9.41 10.74
N ALA A 47 -0.63 -9.71 10.37
CA ALA A 47 -0.33 -10.97 9.70
C ALA A 47 -0.52 -12.15 10.65
N ASP A 48 -0.06 -12.03 11.90
CA ASP A 48 -0.25 -13.05 12.94
C ASP A 48 -1.71 -13.10 13.41
N ALA A 49 -2.40 -11.96 13.47
CA ALA A 49 -3.82 -11.93 13.84
C ALA A 49 -4.74 -12.60 12.81
N VAL A 50 -4.45 -12.47 11.51
CA VAL A 50 -5.20 -13.17 10.45
C VAL A 50 -4.90 -14.66 10.47
N GLU A 51 -3.64 -15.07 10.70
CA GLU A 51 -3.28 -16.49 10.82
C GLU A 51 -3.90 -17.15 12.07
N GLU A 52 -3.85 -16.50 13.24
CA GLU A 52 -4.52 -16.97 14.46
C GLU A 52 -6.05 -17.07 14.28
N GLN A 53 -6.66 -16.10 13.61
CA GLN A 53 -8.10 -16.13 13.34
C GLN A 53 -8.47 -17.27 12.37
N LEU A 54 -7.64 -17.54 11.35
CA LEU A 54 -7.84 -18.66 10.42
C LEU A 54 -7.59 -20.03 11.09
N ARG A 55 -6.60 -20.12 11.99
CA ARG A 55 -6.33 -21.31 12.83
C ARG A 55 -7.49 -21.59 13.79
N GLY A 56 -8.01 -20.57 14.47
CA GLY A 56 -9.16 -20.68 15.38
C GLY A 56 -10.47 -21.07 14.69
N LEU A 57 -10.58 -20.81 13.39
CA LEU A 57 -11.72 -21.22 12.57
C LEU A 57 -11.50 -22.56 11.84
N GLY A 58 -10.34 -23.20 11.99
CA GLY A 58 -10.05 -24.53 11.45
C GLY A 58 -9.76 -24.58 9.94
N TYR A 59 -9.36 -23.47 9.32
CA TYR A 59 -9.07 -23.41 7.88
C TYR A 59 -7.62 -23.77 7.52
N ILE A 60 -6.73 -23.80 8.51
CA ILE A 60 -5.30 -24.11 8.39
C ILE A 60 -4.83 -24.85 9.66
N GLU A 61 -4.02 -25.90 9.50
CA GLU A 61 -3.37 -26.67 10.59
C GLU A 61 -1.91 -26.20 10.80
#